data_AF-A0A0G0JYH1-F1
#
_entry.id   AF-A0A0G0JYH1-F1
#
_cell.length_a   1.000
_cell.length_b   1.000
_cell.length_c   1.000
_cell.angle_alpha   90.00
_cell.angle_beta   90.00
_cell.angle_gamma   90.00
#
_symmetry.space_group_name_H-M   'P 1'
#
loop_
_entity.id
_entity.type
_entity.pdbx_description
1 polymer ?
#
loop_
_entity_poly.entity_id
_entity_poly.type
_entity_poly.pdbx_seq_one_letter_code
_entity_poly.pdbx_strand_id
1 'polypeptide(L)'
;MTLLNSIILAIVQGITEFLPVSSSGHLTLFQYILNTTPSLSFDIFLNTSSLLTVFVYFAASWRLFIKDFKYIIIGSIPAAIVGLLFKPQLESLFSSPKYLPLFFGISALILFASRYLVRQDKKLTYQKALIIGLFQSLAILPGVTRSGSTIVAGLLLGLPATMAFQFSFFLFIPASFGALLLELRDNQFSQFFNLNYFIAFLITFFVGLLSLKILKKSIQSQHLWYFSIYLVILAVILFLSLQT
;
A
#
# COMPACT_ATOMS: atom_id res chain seq x y z
N MET A 1 -23.45 1.75 0.83
CA MET A 1 -22.90 0.43 0.40
C MET A 1 -23.62 -0.68 1.15
N THR A 2 -23.90 -1.80 0.49
CA THR A 2 -24.48 -2.99 1.15
C THR A 2 -23.44 -3.68 2.02
N LEU A 3 -23.88 -4.46 3.01
CA LEU A 3 -22.98 -5.24 3.87
C LEU A 3 -22.08 -6.18 3.05
N LEU A 4 -22.65 -6.84 2.03
CA LEU A 4 -21.88 -7.73 1.14
C LEU A 4 -20.74 -6.99 0.43
N ASN A 5 -21.01 -5.81 -0.12
CA ASN A 5 -20.00 -5.01 -0.81
C ASN A 5 -18.91 -4.54 0.16
N SER A 6 -19.28 -4.15 1.38
CA SER A 6 -18.32 -3.79 2.43
C SER A 6 -17.44 -4.97 2.85
N ILE A 7 -17.98 -6.19 2.93
CA ILE A 7 -17.22 -7.41 3.22
C ILE A 7 -16.22 -7.73 2.10
N ILE A 8 -16.66 -7.69 0.84
CA ILE A 8 -15.79 -7.96 -0.31
C ILE A 8 -14.62 -6.97 -0.34
N LEU A 9 -14.91 -5.68 -0.21
CA LEU A 9 -13.89 -4.64 -0.24
C LEU A 9 -12.96 -4.69 0.99
N ALA A 10 -13.45 -5.09 2.16
CA ALA A 10 -12.61 -5.35 3.32
C ALA A 10 -11.61 -6.49 3.10
N ILE A 11 -12.05 -7.59 2.47
CA ILE A 11 -11.17 -8.70 2.10
C ILE A 11 -10.14 -8.22 1.08
N VAL A 12 -10.58 -7.49 0.05
CA VAL A 12 -9.69 -6.91 -0.96
C VAL A 12 -8.65 -6.01 -0.29
N GLN A 13 -9.04 -5.05 0.54
CA GLN A 13 -8.10 -4.19 1.27
C GLN A 13 -7.14 -5.01 2.14
N GLY A 14 -7.66 -5.93 2.97
CA GLY A 14 -6.84 -6.75 3.86
C GLY A 14 -5.83 -7.63 3.12
N ILE A 15 -6.10 -8.02 1.87
CA ILE A 15 -5.14 -8.73 1.02
C ILE A 15 -4.14 -7.74 0.41
N THR A 16 -4.66 -6.75 -0.28
CA THR A 16 -3.93 -5.94 -1.26
C THR A 16 -3.17 -4.75 -0.67
N GLU A 17 -3.47 -4.35 0.56
CA GLU A 17 -2.71 -3.30 1.27
C GLU A 17 -1.31 -3.79 1.64
N PHE A 18 -1.22 -5.08 1.98
CA PHE A 18 0.04 -5.70 2.37
C PHE A 18 0.71 -6.33 1.17
N LEU A 19 0.04 -7.26 0.47
CA LEU A 19 0.61 -7.88 -0.72
C LEU A 19 0.94 -6.80 -1.76
N PRO A 20 2.05 -6.94 -2.50
CA PRO A 20 2.54 -5.89 -3.35
C PRO A 20 1.77 -5.84 -4.68
N VAL A 21 0.46 -5.60 -4.62
CA VAL A 21 -0.43 -5.59 -5.78
C VAL A 21 -1.26 -4.31 -5.90
N SER A 22 -1.04 -3.34 -4.98
CA SER A 22 -1.74 -2.03 -4.91
C SER A 22 -3.20 -2.14 -4.45
N SER A 23 -3.45 -1.81 -3.19
CA SER A 23 -4.79 -1.75 -2.60
C SER A 23 -5.69 -0.73 -3.26
N SER A 24 -5.20 0.49 -3.47
CA SER A 24 -5.96 1.55 -4.13
C SER A 24 -6.49 1.12 -5.49
N GLY A 25 -5.63 0.54 -6.34
CA GLY A 25 -6.04 0.07 -7.66
C GLY A 25 -7.10 -1.04 -7.60
N HIS A 26 -6.96 -1.98 -6.66
CA HIS A 26 -7.93 -3.06 -6.49
C HIS A 26 -9.25 -2.59 -5.88
N LEU A 27 -9.23 -1.67 -4.91
CA LEU A 27 -10.45 -1.09 -4.36
C LEU A 27 -11.22 -0.33 -5.44
N THR A 28 -10.55 0.53 -6.23
CA THR A 28 -11.19 1.23 -7.36
C THR A 28 -11.78 0.25 -8.36
N LEU A 29 -11.04 -0.82 -8.72
CA LEU A 29 -11.51 -1.84 -9.64
C LEU A 29 -12.73 -2.60 -9.11
N PHE A 30 -12.69 -3.06 -7.85
CA PHE A 30 -13.80 -3.81 -7.27
C PHE A 30 -15.03 -2.93 -7.02
N GLN A 31 -14.84 -1.66 -6.67
CA GLN A 31 -15.95 -0.71 -6.56
C GLN A 31 -16.63 -0.50 -7.92
N TYR A 32 -15.85 -0.43 -9.01
CA TYR A 32 -16.36 -0.38 -10.38
C TYR A 32 -17.13 -1.67 -10.75
N ILE A 33 -16.55 -2.86 -10.52
CA ILE A 33 -17.19 -4.15 -10.82
C ILE A 33 -18.49 -4.35 -10.04
N LEU A 34 -18.53 -3.93 -8.77
CA LEU A 34 -19.69 -4.05 -7.90
C LEU A 34 -20.74 -2.94 -8.12
N ASN A 35 -20.51 -2.02 -9.06
CA ASN A 35 -21.33 -0.83 -9.30
C ASN A 35 -21.63 -0.03 -8.02
N THR A 36 -20.65 0.08 -7.13
CA THR A 36 -20.77 0.87 -5.89
C THR A 36 -20.23 2.26 -6.08
N THR A 37 -20.89 3.24 -5.46
CA THR A 37 -20.37 4.61 -5.34
C THR A 37 -19.00 4.59 -4.66
N PRO A 38 -17.94 5.09 -5.32
CA PRO A 38 -16.65 5.24 -4.69
C PRO A 38 -16.75 6.07 -3.41
N SER A 39 -16.07 5.64 -2.35
CA SER A 39 -16.10 6.30 -1.06
C SER A 39 -14.69 6.40 -0.49
N LEU A 40 -14.08 7.56 -0.66
CA LEU A 40 -12.76 7.85 -0.11
C LEU A 40 -12.73 7.63 1.41
N SER A 41 -13.79 8.03 2.11
CA SER A 41 -13.93 7.85 3.56
C SER A 41 -13.98 6.39 3.98
N PHE A 42 -14.66 5.53 3.20
CA PHE A 42 -14.64 4.08 3.44
C PHE A 42 -13.24 3.50 3.20
N ASP A 43 -12.57 3.89 2.12
CA ASP A 43 -11.23 3.41 1.80
C ASP A 43 -10.20 3.82 2.87
N ILE A 44 -10.29 5.07 3.37
CA ILE A 44 -9.47 5.56 4.49
C ILE A 44 -9.81 4.82 5.79
N PHE A 45 -11.07 4.49 6.03
CA PHE A 45 -11.47 3.70 7.19
C PHE A 45 -10.87 2.28 7.17
N LEU A 46 -10.89 1.60 6.02
CA LEU A 46 -10.22 0.29 5.88
C LEU A 46 -8.69 0.42 5.94
N ASN A 47 -8.12 1.52 5.42
CA ASN A 47 -6.69 1.81 5.58
C ASN A 47 -6.32 2.02 7.06
N THR A 48 -7.20 2.62 7.86
CA THR A 48 -7.03 2.77 9.31
C THR A 48 -7.05 1.41 10.03
N SER A 49 -7.88 0.46 9.57
CA SER A 49 -7.80 -0.94 10.04
C SER A 49 -6.44 -1.56 9.71
N SER A 50 -5.95 -1.34 8.49
CA SER A 50 -4.65 -1.82 8.06
C SER A 50 -3.49 -1.19 8.85
N LEU A 51 -3.63 0.07 9.25
CA LEU A 51 -2.72 0.74 10.17
C LEU A 51 -2.69 0.03 11.53
N LEU A 52 -3.85 -0.30 12.10
CA LEU A 52 -3.93 -1.10 13.32
C LEU A 52 -3.29 -2.49 13.15
N THR A 53 -3.49 -3.14 12.01
CA THR A 53 -2.82 -4.41 11.67
C THR A 53 -1.30 -4.28 11.72
N VAL A 54 -0.73 -3.23 11.14
CA VAL A 54 0.71 -2.95 11.23
C VAL A 54 1.12 -2.76 12.68
N PHE A 55 0.32 -2.01 13.46
CA PHE A 55 0.66 -1.76 14.86
C PHE A 55 0.76 -3.07 15.67
N VAL A 56 -0.22 -3.95 15.48
CA VAL A 56 -0.29 -5.24 16.18
C VAL A 56 0.78 -6.21 15.66
N TYR A 57 0.94 -6.33 14.34
CA TYR A 57 1.89 -7.26 13.74
C TYR A 57 3.34 -6.96 14.13
N PHE A 58 3.71 -5.68 14.23
CA PHE A 58 5.06 -5.26 14.58
C PHE A 58 5.24 -4.90 16.07
N ALA A 59 4.32 -5.34 16.95
CA ALA A 59 4.39 -5.03 18.38
C ALA A 59 5.75 -5.34 19.04
N ALA A 60 6.37 -6.46 18.67
CA ALA A 60 7.69 -6.85 19.18
C ALA A 60 8.87 -6.03 18.59
N SER A 61 8.64 -5.25 17.53
CA SER A 61 9.66 -4.50 16.79
C SER A 61 9.64 -2.99 17.07
N TRP A 62 8.81 -2.49 18.01
CA TRP A 62 8.72 -1.05 18.28
C TRP A 62 10.01 -0.39 18.75
N ARG A 63 10.87 -1.14 19.46
CA ARG A 63 12.20 -0.64 19.80
C ARG A 63 13.04 -0.29 18.56
N LEU A 64 12.87 -1.05 17.47
CA LEU A 64 13.52 -0.75 16.19
C LEU A 64 12.89 0.46 15.52
N PHE A 65 11.56 0.58 15.54
CA PHE A 65 10.87 1.77 15.02
C PHE A 65 11.38 3.06 15.68
N ILE A 66 11.48 3.08 17.01
CA ILE A 66 11.98 4.25 17.76
C ILE A 66 13.44 4.55 17.39
N LYS A 67 14.28 3.51 17.28
CA LYS A 67 15.68 3.64 16.88
C LYS A 67 15.82 4.22 15.47
N ASP A 68 14.97 3.79 14.54
CA ASP A 68 15.02 4.14 13.12
C ASP A 68 14.13 5.34 12.77
N PHE A 69 13.51 5.99 13.77
CA PHE A 69 12.55 7.09 13.61
C PHE A 69 13.05 8.21 12.70
N LYS A 70 14.31 8.61 12.85
CA LYS A 70 14.95 9.62 12.00
C LYS A 70 14.96 9.24 10.50
N TYR A 71 15.17 7.96 10.19
CA TYR A 71 15.13 7.47 8.81
C TYR A 71 13.70 7.40 8.28
N ILE A 72 12.75 7.06 9.15
CA ILE A 72 11.31 7.04 8.82
C ILE A 72 10.83 8.44 8.44
N ILE A 73 11.21 9.46 9.22
CA ILE A 73 10.89 10.86 8.88
C ILE A 73 11.48 11.22 7.52
N ILE A 74 12.77 10.97 7.30
CA ILE A 74 13.45 11.32 6.04
C ILE A 74 12.83 10.59 4.85
N GLY A 75 12.51 9.30 4.99
CA GLY A 75 11.84 8.54 3.92
C GLY A 75 10.38 8.94 3.70
N SER A 76 9.71 9.58 4.67
CA SER A 76 8.33 10.04 4.53
C SER A 76 8.23 11.39 3.80
N ILE A 77 9.30 12.20 3.83
CA ILE A 77 9.32 13.55 3.23
C ILE A 77 8.92 13.55 1.75
N PRO A 78 9.53 12.73 0.86
CA PRO A 78 9.18 12.79 -0.56
C PRO A 78 7.71 12.50 -0.84
N ALA A 79 7.14 11.51 -0.14
CA ALA A 79 5.73 11.15 -0.28
C ALA A 79 4.81 12.26 0.25
N ALA A 80 5.13 12.88 1.38
CA ALA A 80 4.38 14.01 1.90
C ALA A 80 4.40 15.20 0.93
N ILE A 81 5.56 15.54 0.36
CA ILE A 81 5.70 16.62 -0.62
C ILE A 81 4.82 16.35 -1.85
N VAL A 82 4.95 15.16 -2.44
CA VAL A 82 4.19 14.82 -3.65
C VAL A 82 2.69 14.76 -3.36
N GLY A 83 2.29 14.14 -2.25
CA GLY A 83 0.87 14.03 -1.87
C GLY A 83 0.20 15.38 -1.62
N LEU A 84 0.92 16.34 -1.02
CA LEU A 84 0.38 17.67 -0.73
C LEU A 84 0.40 18.60 -1.96
N LEU A 85 1.48 18.60 -2.74
CA LEU A 85 1.62 19.49 -3.90
C LEU A 85 0.76 19.08 -5.09
N PHE A 86 0.52 17.77 -5.28
CA PHE A 86 -0.19 17.22 -6.44
C PHE A 86 -1.57 16.66 -6.11
N LYS A 87 -2.17 17.04 -4.96
CA LYS A 87 -3.46 16.50 -4.50
C LYS A 87 -4.56 16.53 -5.59
N PRO A 88 -4.84 17.64 -6.29
CA PRO A 88 -5.90 17.67 -7.32
C PRO A 88 -5.61 16.74 -8.51
N GLN A 89 -4.35 16.65 -8.93
CA GLN A 89 -3.93 15.78 -10.03
C GLN A 89 -4.10 14.32 -9.63
N LEU A 90 -3.73 13.96 -8.40
CA LEU A 90 -3.93 12.62 -7.87
C LEU A 90 -5.41 12.25 -7.87
N GLU A 91 -6.29 13.09 -7.30
CA GLU A 91 -7.75 12.84 -7.28
C GLU A 91 -8.33 12.59 -8.69
N SER A 92 -7.84 13.33 -9.70
CA SER A 92 -8.25 13.10 -11.10
C SER A 92 -7.82 11.73 -11.65
N LEU A 93 -6.65 11.22 -11.24
CA LEU A 93 -6.16 9.90 -11.63
C LEU A 93 -6.95 8.78 -10.93
N PHE A 94 -7.27 8.95 -9.64
CA PHE A 94 -8.08 7.99 -8.88
C PHE A 94 -9.51 7.87 -9.42
N SER A 95 -10.05 8.95 -9.99
CA SER A 95 -11.40 8.99 -10.56
C SER A 95 -11.51 8.33 -11.94
N SER A 96 -10.39 7.90 -12.54
CA SER A 96 -10.36 7.40 -13.91
C SER A 96 -9.72 6.00 -14.01
N PRO A 97 -10.53 4.93 -13.99
CA PRO A 97 -10.06 3.54 -14.07
C PRO A 97 -9.18 3.25 -15.30
N LYS A 98 -9.30 4.04 -16.37
CA LYS A 98 -8.52 3.90 -17.61
C LYS A 98 -7.01 3.95 -17.42
N TYR A 99 -6.51 4.54 -16.32
CA TYR A 99 -5.08 4.60 -16.03
C TYR A 99 -4.57 3.40 -15.21
N LEU A 100 -5.45 2.58 -14.65
CA LEU A 100 -5.07 1.40 -13.86
C LEU A 100 -4.15 0.42 -14.62
N PRO A 101 -4.37 0.10 -15.91
CA PRO A 101 -3.45 -0.78 -16.66
C PRO A 101 -2.01 -0.29 -16.64
N LEU A 102 -1.80 1.01 -16.87
CA LEU A 102 -0.47 1.62 -16.89
C LEU A 102 0.21 1.51 -15.52
N PHE A 103 -0.49 1.86 -14.45
CA PHE A 103 0.07 1.88 -13.11
C PHE A 103 0.31 0.47 -12.54
N PHE A 104 -0.55 -0.50 -12.84
CA PHE A 104 -0.27 -1.90 -12.54
C PHE A 104 0.94 -2.42 -13.32
N GLY A 105 1.12 -1.98 -14.57
CA GLY A 105 2.33 -2.25 -15.36
C GLY A 105 3.59 -1.69 -14.71
N ILE A 106 3.55 -0.43 -14.21
CA ILE A 106 4.66 0.17 -13.45
C ILE A 106 4.98 -0.66 -12.19
N SER A 107 3.97 -1.03 -11.41
CA SER A 107 4.14 -1.91 -10.25
C SER A 107 4.78 -3.25 -10.63
N ALA A 108 4.36 -3.85 -11.75
CA ALA A 108 4.91 -5.11 -12.21
C ALA A 108 6.40 -4.98 -12.55
N LEU A 109 6.80 -3.92 -13.26
CA LEU A 109 8.21 -3.66 -13.58
C LEU A 109 9.05 -3.47 -12.31
N ILE A 110 8.56 -2.71 -11.35
CA ILE A 110 9.21 -2.53 -10.05
C ILE A 110 9.38 -3.89 -9.36
N LEU A 111 8.33 -4.71 -9.26
CA LEU A 111 8.43 -6.01 -8.61
C LEU A 111 9.32 -7.01 -9.34
N PHE A 112 9.35 -6.95 -10.67
CA PHE A 112 10.25 -7.78 -11.46
C PHE A 112 11.72 -7.47 -11.14
N ALA A 113 12.04 -6.19 -10.89
CA ALA A 113 13.39 -5.78 -10.51
C ALA A 113 13.90 -6.44 -9.22
N SER A 114 13.01 -6.95 -8.35
CA SER A 114 13.40 -7.71 -7.14
C SER A 114 14.21 -8.98 -7.41
N ARG A 115 14.21 -9.48 -8.66
CA ARG A 115 15.07 -10.60 -9.09
C ARG A 115 16.56 -10.26 -9.11
N TYR A 116 16.90 -8.99 -9.29
CA TYR A 116 18.28 -8.56 -9.39
C TYR A 116 18.80 -8.26 -7.98
N LEU A 117 19.40 -9.27 -7.35
CA LEU A 117 19.98 -9.14 -6.03
C LEU A 117 21.30 -8.37 -6.08
N VAL A 118 21.41 -7.33 -5.27
CA VAL A 118 22.65 -6.60 -5.02
C VAL A 118 23.34 -7.16 -3.78
N ARG A 119 24.67 -7.05 -3.71
CA ARG A 119 25.45 -7.45 -2.53
C ARG A 119 24.87 -6.78 -1.29
N GLN A 120 24.56 -7.58 -0.27
CA GLN A 120 23.88 -7.08 0.91
C GLN A 120 24.79 -6.18 1.74
N ASP A 121 24.33 -4.96 1.99
CA ASP A 121 24.84 -4.05 3.00
C ASP A 121 23.77 -3.87 4.08
N LYS A 122 24.11 -4.36 5.28
CA LYS A 122 23.19 -4.45 6.42
C LYS A 122 22.81 -3.09 7.03
N LYS A 123 23.42 -1.98 6.61
CA LYS A 123 23.18 -0.67 7.23
C LYS A 123 22.11 0.12 6.48
N LEU A 124 21.09 0.54 7.22
CA LEU A 124 20.17 1.61 6.81
C LEU A 124 20.87 2.96 7.01
N THR A 125 20.96 3.75 5.94
CA THR A 125 21.57 5.09 5.93
C THR A 125 20.53 6.13 5.50
N TYR A 126 20.81 7.41 5.75
CA TYR A 126 19.92 8.51 5.31
C TYR A 126 19.69 8.52 3.81
N GLN A 127 20.74 8.25 3.01
CA GLN A 127 20.63 8.15 1.56
C GLN A 127 19.68 7.00 1.15
N LYS A 128 19.81 5.82 1.76
CA LYS A 128 18.91 4.69 1.48
C LYS A 128 17.47 5.02 1.87
N ALA A 129 17.27 5.63 3.05
CA ALA A 129 15.95 6.04 3.52
C ALA A 129 15.28 7.04 2.56
N LEU A 130 16.03 8.03 2.07
CA LEU A 130 15.53 9.02 1.10
C LEU A 130 15.16 8.37 -0.24
N ILE A 131 16.01 7.48 -0.77
CA ILE A 131 15.73 6.76 -2.03
C ILE A 131 14.48 5.89 -1.88
N ILE A 132 14.34 5.15 -0.78
CA ILE A 132 13.12 4.38 -0.50
C ILE A 132 11.89 5.30 -0.43
N GLY A 133 12.03 6.49 0.15
CA GLY A 133 11.01 7.52 0.16
C GLY A 133 10.60 8.04 -1.22
N LEU A 134 11.54 8.17 -2.15
CA LEU A 134 11.24 8.50 -3.55
C LEU A 134 10.45 7.38 -4.24
N PHE A 135 10.73 6.12 -3.94
CA PHE A 135 9.88 5.01 -4.40
C PHE A 135 8.51 5.01 -3.74
N GLN A 136 8.40 5.46 -2.48
CA GLN A 136 7.12 5.63 -1.82
C GLN A 136 6.28 6.75 -2.46
N SER A 137 6.89 7.83 -2.92
CA SER A 137 6.14 8.91 -3.58
C SER A 137 5.54 8.48 -4.92
N LEU A 138 6.22 7.60 -5.66
CA LEU A 138 5.64 6.95 -6.85
C LEU A 138 4.39 6.14 -6.51
N ALA A 139 4.36 5.54 -5.32
CA ALA A 139 3.25 4.71 -4.85
C ALA A 139 2.02 5.48 -4.38
N ILE A 140 2.02 6.81 -4.50
CA ILE A 140 0.82 7.63 -4.32
C ILE A 140 -0.10 7.49 -5.55
N LEU A 141 0.45 7.15 -6.71
CA LEU A 141 -0.32 6.91 -7.92
C LEU A 141 -1.22 5.67 -7.75
N PRO A 142 -2.50 5.72 -8.18
CA PRO A 142 -3.41 4.59 -8.05
C PRO A 142 -2.88 3.40 -8.85
N GLY A 143 -2.89 2.18 -8.30
CA GLY A 143 -2.35 1.00 -8.98
C GLY A 143 -0.83 0.81 -8.84
N VAL A 144 -0.10 1.82 -8.33
CA VAL A 144 1.30 1.65 -7.90
C VAL A 144 1.34 1.05 -6.49
N THR A 145 2.07 -0.03 -6.28
CA THR A 145 2.14 -0.70 -4.96
C THR A 145 3.15 -0.03 -4.04
N ARG A 146 2.70 0.44 -2.87
CA ARG A 146 3.57 1.05 -1.85
C ARG A 146 4.50 0.04 -1.20
N SER A 147 3.95 -1.05 -0.66
CA SER A 147 4.76 -2.11 -0.04
C SER A 147 5.76 -2.68 -1.04
N GLY A 148 5.33 -2.98 -2.27
CA GLY A 148 6.21 -3.45 -3.34
C GLY A 148 7.34 -2.46 -3.67
N SER A 149 7.00 -1.20 -3.95
CA SER A 149 8.00 -0.20 -4.38
C SER A 149 9.06 0.06 -3.31
N THR A 150 8.65 0.23 -2.06
CA THR A 150 9.57 0.50 -0.96
C THR A 150 10.41 -0.71 -0.57
N ILE A 151 9.84 -1.93 -0.59
CA ILE A 151 10.58 -3.15 -0.30
C ILE A 151 11.60 -3.43 -1.40
N VAL A 152 11.20 -3.33 -2.67
CA VAL A 152 12.12 -3.52 -3.81
C VAL A 152 13.25 -2.50 -3.78
N ALA A 153 12.94 -1.21 -3.56
CA ALA A 153 13.98 -0.19 -3.41
C ALA A 153 14.97 -0.56 -2.29
N GLY A 154 14.48 -1.00 -1.14
CA GLY A 154 15.32 -1.46 -0.04
C GLY A 154 16.23 -2.64 -0.43
N LEU A 155 15.67 -3.65 -1.12
CA LEU A 155 16.40 -4.82 -1.60
C LEU A 155 17.48 -4.45 -2.63
N LEU A 156 17.15 -3.58 -3.59
CA LEU A 156 18.09 -3.09 -4.61
C LEU A 156 19.21 -2.23 -4.01
N LEU A 157 18.94 -1.55 -2.89
CA LEU A 157 19.95 -0.83 -2.10
C LEU A 157 20.77 -1.75 -1.17
N GLY A 158 20.58 -3.06 -1.29
CA GLY A 158 21.32 -4.08 -0.56
C GLY A 158 20.82 -4.32 0.87
N LEU A 159 19.67 -3.78 1.29
CA LEU A 159 19.14 -4.06 2.62
C LEU A 159 18.73 -5.54 2.75
N PRO A 160 18.96 -6.17 3.90
CA PRO A 160 18.42 -7.50 4.18
C PRO A 160 16.91 -7.51 4.02
N ALA A 161 16.36 -8.60 3.50
CA ALA A 161 14.92 -8.74 3.22
C ALA A 161 14.02 -8.42 4.43
N THR A 162 14.44 -8.83 5.63
CA THR A 162 13.74 -8.53 6.89
C THR A 162 13.75 -7.04 7.22
N MET A 163 14.87 -6.35 6.99
CA MET A 163 15.01 -4.91 7.23
C MET A 163 14.24 -4.09 6.21
N ALA A 164 14.30 -4.45 4.92
CA ALA A 164 13.50 -3.81 3.86
C ALA A 164 11.99 -3.92 4.14
N PHE A 165 11.54 -5.12 4.54
CA PHE A 165 10.16 -5.38 4.95
C PHE A 165 9.76 -4.53 6.16
N GLN A 166 10.53 -4.55 7.25
CA GLN A 166 10.24 -3.76 8.44
C GLN A 166 10.20 -2.26 8.15
N PHE A 167 11.22 -1.74 7.46
CA PHE A 167 11.32 -0.32 7.16
C PHE A 167 10.18 0.17 6.26
N SER A 168 9.77 -0.61 5.25
CA SER A 168 8.61 -0.32 4.42
C SER A 168 7.31 -0.16 5.22
N PHE A 169 7.06 -1.05 6.19
CA PHE A 169 5.86 -0.96 7.03
C PHE A 169 5.98 0.07 8.14
N PHE A 170 7.18 0.49 8.53
CA PHE A 170 7.36 1.64 9.40
C PHE A 170 7.12 2.96 8.66
N LEU A 171 7.53 3.08 7.40
CA LEU A 171 7.22 4.24 6.55
C LEU A 171 5.74 4.39 6.21
N PHE A 172 4.98 3.29 6.25
CA PHE A 172 3.51 3.32 6.12
C PHE A 172 2.82 4.10 7.22
N ILE A 173 3.33 4.01 8.46
CA ILE A 173 2.65 4.55 9.64
C ILE A 173 2.43 6.07 9.51
N PRO A 174 3.45 6.91 9.23
CA PRO A 174 3.24 8.33 9.04
C PRO A 174 2.31 8.66 7.87
N ALA A 175 2.40 7.93 6.76
CA ALA A 175 1.59 8.18 5.57
C ALA A 175 0.10 7.89 5.83
N SER A 176 -0.22 6.71 6.39
CA SER A 176 -1.59 6.33 6.72
C SER A 176 -2.16 7.15 7.86
N PHE A 177 -1.35 7.49 8.87
CA PHE A 177 -1.79 8.37 9.93
C PHE A 177 -2.09 9.78 9.41
N GLY A 178 -1.27 10.29 8.48
CA GLY A 178 -1.54 11.56 7.79
C GLY A 178 -2.85 11.54 7.01
N ALA A 179 -3.14 10.46 6.28
CA ALA A 179 -4.40 10.30 5.56
C ALA A 179 -5.62 10.29 6.52
N LEU A 180 -5.51 9.58 7.64
CA LEU A 180 -6.53 9.59 8.69
C LEU A 180 -6.77 11.00 9.25
N LEU A 181 -5.71 11.75 9.57
CA LEU A 181 -5.84 13.11 10.11
C LEU A 181 -6.52 14.07 9.13
N LEU A 182 -6.25 13.94 7.83
CA LEU A 182 -6.92 14.73 6.80
C LEU A 182 -8.41 14.40 6.74
N GLU A 183 -8.78 13.12 6.81
CA GLU A 183 -10.18 12.69 6.81
C GLU A 183 -10.95 13.17 8.06
N LEU A 184 -10.31 13.13 9.23
CA LEU A 184 -10.92 13.61 10.49
C LEU A 184 -11.24 15.11 10.44
N ARG A 185 -10.46 15.90 9.70
CA ARG A 185 -10.71 17.33 9.51
C ARG A 185 -11.98 17.61 8.70
N ASP A 186 -12.32 16.71 7.78
CA ASP A 186 -13.45 16.88 6.85
C ASP A 186 -14.80 16.42 7.45
N ASN A 187 -14.85 16.17 8.78
CA ASN A 187 -16.06 15.92 9.60
C ASN A 187 -16.94 14.72 9.18
N GLN A 188 -16.40 13.74 8.45
CA GLN A 188 -17.15 12.54 8.04
C GLN A 188 -17.23 11.41 9.10
N PHE A 189 -16.93 11.72 10.36
CA PHE A 189 -16.77 10.73 11.43
C PHE A 189 -18.04 9.94 11.76
N SER A 190 -19.23 10.49 11.48
CA SER A 190 -20.52 9.81 11.74
C SER A 190 -20.66 8.48 11.00
N GLN A 191 -19.99 8.33 9.83
CA GLN A 191 -20.02 7.09 9.06
C GLN A 191 -19.25 5.94 9.74
N PHE A 192 -18.27 6.24 10.61
CA PHE A 192 -17.46 5.22 11.28
C PHE A 192 -18.24 4.42 12.33
N PHE A 193 -19.36 4.96 12.85
CA PHE A 193 -20.25 4.25 13.77
C PHE A 193 -21.22 3.29 13.08
N ASN A 194 -21.16 3.17 11.75
CA ASN A 194 -21.98 2.23 11.00
C ASN A 194 -21.52 0.78 11.25
N LEU A 195 -22.46 -0.12 11.58
CA LEU A 195 -22.16 -1.53 11.85
C LEU A 195 -21.45 -2.22 10.68
N ASN A 196 -21.81 -1.91 9.43
CA ASN A 196 -21.17 -2.48 8.23
C ASN A 196 -19.71 -2.05 8.12
N TYR A 197 -19.40 -0.79 8.48
CA TYR A 197 -18.04 -0.27 8.50
C TYR A 197 -17.25 -1.02 9.58
N PHE A 198 -17.78 -1.14 10.79
CA PHE A 198 -17.10 -1.85 11.87
C PHE A 198 -16.80 -3.33 11.53
N ILE A 199 -17.74 -4.04 10.89
CA ILE A 199 -17.50 -5.41 10.40
C ILE A 199 -16.39 -5.42 9.35
N ALA A 200 -16.43 -4.52 8.37
CA ALA A 200 -15.41 -4.38 7.34
C ALA A 200 -14.02 -4.07 7.93
N PHE A 201 -13.97 -3.25 8.99
CA PHE A 201 -12.76 -2.96 9.74
C PHE A 201 -12.16 -4.23 10.35
N LEU A 202 -12.95 -5.03 11.07
CA LEU A 202 -12.47 -6.27 11.68
C LEU A 202 -11.98 -7.28 10.63
N ILE A 203 -12.71 -7.43 9.52
CA ILE A 203 -12.31 -8.32 8.42
C ILE A 203 -10.97 -7.87 7.83
N THR A 204 -10.83 -6.58 7.51
CA THR A 204 -9.58 -6.01 6.99
C THR A 204 -8.43 -6.28 7.95
N PHE A 205 -8.67 -6.15 9.26
CA PHE A 205 -7.66 -6.34 10.29
C PHE A 205 -7.12 -7.78 10.29
N PHE A 206 -8.01 -8.78 10.38
CA PHE A 206 -7.62 -10.19 10.47
C PHE A 206 -7.04 -10.72 9.16
N VAL A 207 -7.65 -10.37 8.02
CA VAL A 207 -7.12 -10.72 6.69
C VAL A 207 -5.74 -10.10 6.52
N GLY A 208 -5.57 -8.85 6.96
CA GLY A 208 -4.29 -8.14 6.94
C GLY A 208 -3.17 -8.85 7.70
N LEU A 209 -3.45 -9.40 8.88
CA LEU A 209 -2.48 -10.17 9.67
C LEU A 209 -2.01 -11.42 8.90
N LEU A 210 -2.90 -12.09 8.16
CA LEU A 210 -2.55 -13.23 7.33
C LEU A 210 -1.71 -12.81 6.13
N SER A 211 -2.10 -11.73 5.44
CA SER A 211 -1.39 -11.18 4.29
C SER A 211 0.04 -10.76 4.62
N LEU A 212 0.27 -10.13 5.78
CA LEU A 212 1.62 -9.80 6.25
C LEU A 212 2.49 -11.05 6.48
N LYS A 213 1.92 -12.13 7.02
CA LYS A 213 2.65 -13.41 7.17
C LYS A 213 3.04 -14.00 5.81
N ILE A 214 2.11 -14.00 4.86
CA ILE A 214 2.34 -14.47 3.49
C ILE A 214 3.44 -13.65 2.81
N LEU A 215 3.33 -12.31 2.90
CA LEU A 215 4.32 -11.41 2.31
C LEU A 215 5.71 -11.61 2.91
N LYS A 216 5.82 -11.66 4.24
CA LYS A 216 7.10 -11.87 4.92
C LYS A 216 7.77 -13.16 4.43
N LYS A 217 7.00 -14.25 4.31
CA LYS A 217 7.50 -15.54 3.80
C LYS A 217 7.93 -15.44 2.33
N SER A 218 7.16 -14.76 1.49
CA SER A 218 7.48 -14.57 0.06
C SER A 218 8.79 -13.81 -0.14
N ILE A 219 9.00 -12.72 0.61
CA ILE A 219 10.22 -11.92 0.57
C ILE A 219 11.44 -12.74 1.03
N GLN A 220 11.30 -13.48 2.15
CA GLN A 220 12.38 -14.32 2.67
C GLN A 220 12.76 -15.45 1.72
N SER A 221 11.81 -15.91 0.89
CA SER A 221 12.01 -16.96 -0.11
C SER A 221 12.37 -16.42 -1.50
N GLN A 222 12.68 -15.12 -1.65
CA GLN A 222 13.01 -14.45 -2.92
C GLN A 222 11.91 -14.59 -4.01
N HIS A 223 10.66 -14.74 -3.60
CA HIS A 223 9.50 -14.96 -4.47
C HIS A 223 8.66 -13.70 -4.69
N LEU A 224 9.17 -12.52 -4.31
CA LEU A 224 8.45 -11.26 -4.44
C LEU A 224 8.09 -10.93 -5.90
N TRP A 225 8.94 -11.33 -6.84
CA TRP A 225 8.70 -11.10 -8.26
C TRP A 225 7.48 -11.88 -8.81
N TYR A 226 6.97 -12.92 -8.16
CA TYR A 226 5.75 -13.62 -8.65
C TYR A 226 4.54 -12.70 -8.73
N PHE A 227 4.44 -11.70 -7.83
CA PHE A 227 3.39 -10.69 -7.89
C PHE A 227 3.47 -9.82 -9.16
N SER A 228 4.66 -9.69 -9.78
CA SER A 228 4.78 -9.01 -11.07
C SER A 228 4.01 -9.73 -12.18
N ILE A 229 4.02 -11.07 -12.21
CA ILE A 229 3.28 -11.85 -13.22
C ILE A 229 1.79 -11.57 -13.11
N TYR A 230 1.26 -11.64 -11.89
CA TYR A 230 -0.14 -11.32 -11.61
C TYR A 230 -0.51 -9.92 -12.10
N LEU A 231 0.32 -8.92 -11.79
CA LEU A 231 0.08 -7.54 -12.18
C LEU A 231 0.17 -7.30 -13.69
N VAL A 232 1.08 -7.98 -14.40
CA VAL A 232 1.12 -7.92 -15.87
C VAL A 232 -0.16 -8.49 -16.46
N ILE A 233 -0.60 -9.66 -15.99
CA ILE A 233 -1.84 -10.28 -16.48
C ILE A 233 -3.03 -9.36 -16.21
N LEU A 234 -3.14 -8.82 -15.00
CA LEU A 234 -4.22 -7.89 -14.63
C LEU A 234 -4.17 -6.62 -15.49
N ALA A 235 -2.99 -6.04 -15.68
CA ALA A 235 -2.81 -4.85 -16.51
C ALA A 235 -3.27 -5.09 -17.96
N VAL A 236 -2.91 -6.24 -18.56
CA VAL A 236 -3.32 -6.61 -19.92
C VAL A 236 -4.83 -6.80 -19.99
N ILE A 237 -5.43 -7.53 -19.05
CA ILE A 237 -6.89 -7.73 -19.00
C ILE A 237 -7.61 -6.39 -18.92
N LEU A 238 -7.18 -5.50 -18.01
CA LEU A 238 -7.81 -4.19 -17.83
C LEU A 238 -7.61 -3.28 -19.04
N PHE A 239 -6.44 -3.35 -19.70
CA PHE A 239 -6.19 -2.60 -20.93
C PHE A 239 -7.19 -2.99 -22.02
N LEU A 240 -7.43 -4.29 -22.20
CA LEU A 240 -8.39 -4.79 -23.18
C LEU A 240 -9.84 -4.49 -22.80
N SER A 241 -10.18 -4.45 -21.51
CA SER A 241 -11.56 -4.25 -21.05
C SER A 241 -11.98 -2.79 -20.88
N LEU A 242 -11.04 -1.87 -20.64
CA LEU A 242 -11.31 -0.45 -20.35
C LEU A 242 -11.03 0.48 -21.54
N GLN A 243 -10.62 -0.07 -22.70
CA GLN A 243 -10.43 0.69 -23.94
C GLN A 243 -11.72 0.91 -24.74
N THR A 244 -12.84 0.33 -24.31
CA THR A 244 -14.20 0.55 -24.84
C THR A 244 -14.93 1.61 -24.02
#